data_AF-A0A4R0GYJ1-F1
#
_entry.id   AF-A0A4R0GYJ1-F1
#
_cell.length_a   1.000
_cell.length_b   1.000
_cell.length_c   1.000
_cell.angle_alpha   90.00
_cell.angle_beta   90.00
_cell.angle_gamma   90.00
#
_symmetry.space_group_name_H-M   'P 1'
#
loop_
_entity.id
_entity.type
_entity.pdbx_description
1 polymer ?
#
loop_
_entity_poly.entity_id
_entity_poly.type
_entity_poly.pdbx_seq_one_letter_code
_entity_poly.pdbx_strand_id
1 'polypeptide(L)'
;MVSLGSRTAGGDHRARHVSATVPPTAGGSELVAHDVYPDGLVRLSTSMIGTDDGYDGLDVSGFVVMGDALYGSGYKAANGEIVNAGLSRVGGGWSSFTAFERAEYRSPTGDFWRMNAYGLRNDGTLFRWTFDRTGAWRSKASYPGFTGVKSMALISKTRTYDTFLANSRSGALYTIHIPTTSPMKPVVKLVRRSTWQGFETMLAQPCGRNGTLLLGIDKDTKAGYLYAVGHANGLATVIQGRGQVPITFDDPVNFRWIPRYDDWLLGE
;
A
#
# COMPACT_ATOMS: atom_id res chain seq x y z
N MET A 1 -0.26 7.58 13.42
CA MET A 1 -1.50 6.78 13.29
C MET A 1 -1.44 6.05 11.96
N VAL A 2 -1.95 4.82 11.88
CA VAL A 2 -2.17 4.13 10.60
C VAL A 2 -3.62 4.31 10.21
N SER A 3 -3.88 4.90 9.05
CA SER A 3 -5.18 4.82 8.39
C SER A 3 -5.21 3.53 7.57
N LEU A 4 -6.00 2.58 8.04
CA LEU A 4 -6.16 1.23 7.51
C LEU A 4 -7.46 1.17 6.73
N GLY A 5 -7.38 0.73 5.48
CA GLY A 5 -8.53 0.30 4.72
C GLY A 5 -8.55 -1.23 4.59
N SER A 6 -9.74 -1.78 4.44
CA SER A 6 -9.91 -3.20 4.18
C SER A 6 -11.12 -3.46 3.27
N ARG A 7 -11.11 -4.65 2.67
CA ARG A 7 -12.27 -5.20 1.97
C ARG A 7 -12.70 -6.48 2.62
N THR A 8 -13.98 -6.58 2.93
CA THR A 8 -14.55 -7.80 3.48
C THR A 8 -14.66 -8.87 2.39
N ALA A 9 -14.92 -10.12 2.78
CA ALA A 9 -15.22 -11.18 1.82
C ALA A 9 -16.48 -10.90 0.99
N GLY A 10 -17.46 -10.18 1.57
CA GLY A 10 -18.66 -9.70 0.89
C GLY A 10 -18.45 -8.42 0.08
N GLY A 11 -17.22 -7.97 -0.12
CA GLY A 11 -16.94 -6.84 -1.01
C GLY A 11 -17.18 -5.45 -0.43
N ASP A 12 -17.56 -5.33 0.84
CA ASP A 12 -17.64 -4.04 1.52
C ASP A 12 -16.27 -3.36 1.56
N HIS A 13 -16.27 -2.03 1.57
CA HIS A 13 -15.10 -1.24 1.90
C HIS A 13 -15.22 -0.74 3.34
N ARG A 14 -14.19 -1.01 4.15
CA ARG A 14 -14.12 -0.54 5.55
C ARG A 14 -12.88 0.30 5.78
N ALA A 15 -12.99 1.25 6.71
CA ALA A 15 -11.89 2.07 7.17
C ALA A 15 -11.76 1.98 8.69
N ARG A 16 -10.53 2.20 9.17
CA ARG A 16 -10.19 2.19 10.59
C ARG A 16 -8.91 2.97 10.82
N HIS A 17 -8.78 3.52 12.02
CA HIS A 17 -7.52 4.05 12.52
C HIS A 17 -6.87 3.12 13.55
N VAL A 18 -5.55 2.97 13.46
CA VAL A 18 -4.72 2.30 14.47
C VAL A 18 -3.72 3.32 15.03
N SER A 19 -3.75 3.52 16.33
CA SER A 19 -2.90 4.49 17.04
C SER A 19 -1.64 3.83 17.58
N ALA A 20 -0.51 4.53 17.43
CA ALA A 20 0.81 4.03 17.78
C ALA A 20 1.20 4.25 19.25
N THR A 21 0.22 4.11 20.16
CA THR A 21 0.45 4.06 21.61
C THR A 21 1.21 2.78 21.98
N VAL A 22 1.65 2.67 23.24
CA VAL A 22 2.29 1.46 23.78
C VAL A 22 1.49 1.01 25.00
N PRO A 23 0.61 -0.01 24.89
CA PRO A 23 0.30 -0.81 23.69
C PRO A 23 -0.52 -0.02 22.64
N PRO A 24 -0.58 -0.48 21.38
CA PRO A 24 -1.35 0.19 20.33
C PRO A 24 -2.85 0.12 20.63
N THR A 25 -3.61 1.11 20.15
CA THR A 25 -5.07 1.08 20.20
C THR A 25 -5.65 1.08 18.79
N ALA A 26 -6.87 0.58 18.65
CA ALA A 26 -7.60 0.59 17.39
C ALA A 26 -8.94 1.31 17.59
N GLY A 27 -9.27 2.20 16.65
CA GLY A 27 -10.57 2.84 16.60
C GLY A 27 -11.67 1.88 16.12
N GLY A 28 -12.91 2.38 16.16
CA GLY A 28 -14.05 1.73 15.52
C GLY A 28 -13.75 1.38 14.06
N SER A 29 -14.36 0.30 13.58
CA SER A 29 -14.38 0.06 12.14
C SER A 29 -15.55 0.80 11.55
N GLU A 30 -15.24 1.69 10.62
CA GLU A 30 -16.21 2.43 9.83
C GLU A 30 -16.51 1.64 8.55
N LEU A 31 -17.80 1.52 8.24
CA LEU A 31 -18.23 1.07 6.92
C LEU A 31 -18.19 2.29 5.99
N VAL A 32 -17.36 2.21 4.95
CA VAL A 32 -17.30 3.25 3.92
C VAL A 32 -18.44 3.06 2.93
N ALA A 33 -18.57 1.85 2.40
CA ALA A 33 -19.67 1.47 1.53
C ALA A 33 -19.87 -0.06 1.53
N HIS A 34 -21.12 -0.49 1.46
CA HIS A 34 -21.50 -1.88 1.22
C HIS A 34 -21.27 -2.30 -0.24
N ASP A 35 -20.98 -3.59 -0.45
CA ASP A 35 -21.00 -4.28 -1.75
C ASP A 35 -20.29 -3.53 -2.90
N VAL A 36 -19.16 -2.87 -2.59
CA VAL A 36 -18.38 -2.08 -3.56
C VAL A 36 -17.81 -2.95 -4.68
N TYR A 37 -17.50 -4.21 -4.35
CA TYR A 37 -16.95 -5.18 -5.28
C TYR A 37 -17.72 -6.48 -5.16
N PRO A 38 -17.76 -7.32 -6.21
CA PRO A 38 -18.36 -8.64 -6.06
C PRO A 38 -17.59 -9.50 -5.06
N ASP A 39 -18.35 -10.30 -4.31
CA ASP A 39 -17.86 -11.18 -3.25
C ASP A 39 -16.64 -11.99 -3.66
N GLY A 40 -15.61 -11.96 -2.82
CA GLY A 40 -14.40 -12.76 -2.96
C GLY A 40 -13.54 -12.49 -4.20
N LEU A 41 -13.92 -11.55 -5.09
CA LEU A 41 -13.18 -11.37 -6.35
C LEU A 41 -11.92 -10.53 -6.20
N VAL A 42 -11.91 -9.56 -5.28
CA VAL A 42 -10.74 -8.70 -5.08
C VAL A 42 -9.65 -9.47 -4.35
N ARG A 43 -8.47 -9.55 -4.96
CA ARG A 43 -7.30 -10.20 -4.36
C ARG A 43 -6.13 -9.27 -4.06
N LEU A 44 -6.03 -8.14 -4.76
CA LEU A 44 -5.03 -7.10 -4.50
C LEU A 44 -5.68 -5.72 -4.61
N SER A 45 -5.18 -4.80 -3.80
CA SER A 45 -5.56 -3.39 -3.80
C SER A 45 -4.32 -2.56 -3.64
N THR A 46 -4.24 -1.45 -4.35
CA THR A 46 -3.30 -0.38 -3.98
C THR A 46 -3.77 0.33 -2.72
N SER A 47 -2.97 1.26 -2.23
CA SER A 47 -3.47 2.36 -1.40
C SER A 47 -4.69 3.01 -2.06
N MET A 48 -5.72 3.31 -1.27
CA MET A 48 -6.94 3.98 -1.71
C MET A 48 -6.95 5.41 -1.19
N ILE A 49 -7.28 6.36 -2.06
CA ILE A 49 -7.48 7.76 -1.67
C ILE A 49 -8.96 7.96 -1.37
N GLY A 50 -9.26 8.53 -0.20
CA GLY A 50 -10.55 9.11 0.11
C GLY A 50 -10.47 10.64 0.10
N THR A 51 -11.35 11.28 -0.66
CA THR A 51 -11.51 12.73 -0.71
C THR A 51 -12.95 13.06 -0.32
N ASP A 52 -13.10 13.85 0.73
CA ASP A 52 -14.39 14.43 1.14
C ASP A 52 -14.81 15.45 0.06
N ASP A 53 -16.03 15.32 -0.44
CA ASP A 53 -16.57 16.20 -1.49
C ASP A 53 -17.08 17.55 -0.96
N GLY A 54 -17.00 17.77 0.35
CA GLY A 54 -17.47 18.97 1.04
C GLY A 54 -18.96 18.94 1.38
N TYR A 55 -19.64 17.82 1.12
CA TYR A 55 -21.02 17.50 1.49
C TYR A 55 -21.04 16.18 2.28
N ASP A 56 -22.15 15.43 2.24
CA ASP A 56 -22.28 14.14 2.95
C ASP A 56 -21.61 12.96 2.20
N GLY A 57 -20.69 13.23 1.26
CA GLY A 57 -20.14 12.25 0.33
C GLY A 57 -18.62 12.08 0.42
N LEU A 58 -18.17 10.86 0.13
CA LEU A 58 -16.75 10.50 0.04
C LEU A 58 -16.44 9.91 -1.33
N ASP A 59 -15.58 10.58 -2.08
CA ASP A 59 -15.00 10.05 -3.32
C ASP A 59 -13.79 9.18 -3.00
N VAL A 60 -13.83 7.93 -3.46
CA VAL A 60 -12.78 6.94 -3.21
C VAL A 60 -12.20 6.46 -4.53
N SER A 61 -10.87 6.44 -4.63
CA SER A 61 -10.20 5.97 -5.85
C SER A 61 -8.92 5.20 -5.60
N GLY A 62 -8.59 4.32 -6.54
CA GLY A 62 -7.37 3.52 -6.54
C GLY A 62 -7.42 2.44 -7.61
N PHE A 63 -6.66 1.37 -7.42
CA PHE A 63 -6.66 0.24 -8.33
C PHE A 63 -6.84 -1.07 -7.59
N VAL A 64 -7.51 -2.00 -8.27
CA VAL A 64 -7.92 -3.28 -7.71
C VAL A 64 -7.65 -4.38 -8.72
N VAL A 65 -7.23 -5.54 -8.24
CA VAL A 65 -7.14 -6.71 -9.08
C VAL A 65 -8.26 -7.66 -8.70
N MET A 66 -9.08 -7.99 -9.70
CA MET A 66 -10.18 -8.95 -9.58
C MET A 66 -9.94 -10.09 -10.56
N GLY A 67 -9.74 -11.29 -10.02
CA GLY A 67 -9.26 -12.44 -10.79
C GLY A 67 -7.93 -12.14 -11.50
N ASP A 68 -7.91 -12.30 -12.83
CA ASP A 68 -6.73 -12.02 -13.67
C ASP A 68 -6.66 -10.58 -14.21
N ALA A 69 -7.65 -9.73 -13.91
CA ALA A 69 -7.75 -8.40 -14.49
C ALA A 69 -7.54 -7.28 -13.47
N LEU A 70 -6.78 -6.26 -13.87
CA LEU A 70 -6.64 -5.01 -13.16
C LEU A 70 -7.72 -4.03 -13.59
N TYR A 71 -8.28 -3.33 -12.61
CA TYR A 71 -9.24 -2.25 -12.80
C TYR A 71 -8.78 -0.99 -12.08
N GLY A 72 -8.93 0.15 -12.74
CA GLY A 72 -9.07 1.43 -12.05
C GLY A 72 -10.43 1.44 -11.37
N SER A 73 -10.47 1.78 -10.09
CA SER A 73 -11.67 1.83 -9.28
C SER A 73 -11.88 3.23 -8.77
N GLY A 74 -13.08 3.75 -9.00
CA GLY A 74 -13.56 5.01 -8.45
C GLY A 74 -15.00 4.84 -8.00
N TYR A 75 -15.37 5.33 -6.83
CA TYR A 75 -16.75 5.35 -6.39
C TYR A 75 -17.00 6.52 -5.44
N LYS A 76 -18.24 6.97 -5.37
CA LYS A 76 -18.73 7.90 -4.36
C LYS A 76 -19.62 7.15 -3.39
N ALA A 77 -19.37 7.32 -2.10
CA ALA A 77 -20.18 6.76 -1.03
C ALA A 77 -20.80 7.84 -0.16
N ALA A 78 -21.99 7.58 0.37
CA ALA A 78 -22.66 8.41 1.36
C ALA A 78 -23.45 7.51 2.32
N ASN A 79 -23.34 7.74 3.62
CA ASN A 79 -24.05 6.97 4.65
C ASN A 79 -23.88 5.44 4.56
N GLY A 80 -22.69 4.97 4.16
CA GLY A 80 -22.40 3.55 4.02
C GLY A 80 -22.91 2.91 2.72
N GLU A 81 -23.43 3.70 1.78
CA GLU A 81 -24.00 3.24 0.51
C GLU A 81 -23.28 3.84 -0.69
N ILE A 82 -23.26 3.11 -1.80
CA ILE A 82 -22.72 3.59 -3.07
C ILE A 82 -23.72 4.53 -3.73
N VAL A 83 -23.28 5.77 -4.00
CA VAL A 83 -24.02 6.75 -4.78
C VAL A 83 -23.73 6.59 -6.28
N ASN A 84 -22.46 6.36 -6.61
CA ASN A 84 -21.99 6.09 -7.96
C ASN A 84 -20.74 5.22 -7.87
N ALA A 85 -20.57 4.25 -8.76
CA ALA A 85 -19.34 3.48 -8.87
C ALA A 85 -18.94 3.27 -10.34
N GLY A 86 -17.63 3.23 -10.55
CA GLY A 86 -17.01 2.98 -11.85
C GLY A 86 -15.81 2.06 -11.72
N LEU A 87 -15.80 1.03 -12.57
CA LEU A 87 -14.66 0.15 -12.78
C LEU A 87 -14.20 0.28 -14.23
N SER A 88 -12.97 0.73 -14.42
CA SER A 88 -12.35 0.83 -15.73
C SER A 88 -11.30 -0.26 -15.88
N ARG A 89 -11.53 -1.20 -16.80
CA ARG A 89 -10.59 -2.31 -17.02
C ARG A 89 -9.30 -1.78 -17.65
N VAL A 90 -8.17 -2.03 -16.98
CA VAL A 90 -6.84 -1.67 -17.48
C VAL A 90 -6.27 -2.78 -18.35
N GLY A 91 -6.37 -4.04 -17.92
CA GLY A 91 -5.80 -5.17 -18.67
C GLY A 91 -5.82 -6.49 -17.89
N GLY A 92 -5.50 -7.59 -18.58
CA GLY A 92 -5.35 -8.94 -18.01
C GLY A 92 -3.90 -9.31 -17.68
N GLY A 93 -3.67 -10.57 -17.29
CA GLY A 93 -2.35 -11.12 -16.94
C GLY A 93 -1.90 -10.82 -15.52
N TRP A 94 -2.82 -10.39 -14.65
CA TRP A 94 -2.48 -10.01 -13.29
C TRP A 94 -2.37 -11.19 -12.35
N SER A 95 -3.00 -12.34 -12.63
CA SER A 95 -3.06 -13.53 -11.72
C SER A 95 -1.73 -13.93 -11.09
N SER A 96 -0.61 -13.73 -11.81
CA SER A 96 0.75 -14.01 -11.32
C SER A 96 1.33 -12.98 -10.34
N PHE A 97 0.70 -11.82 -10.14
CA PHE A 97 1.16 -10.76 -9.25
C PHE A 97 0.74 -11.02 -7.80
N THR A 98 1.66 -10.82 -6.87
CA THR A 98 1.48 -11.06 -5.43
C THR A 98 1.45 -9.78 -4.60
N ALA A 99 1.94 -8.67 -5.13
CA ALA A 99 1.81 -7.36 -4.52
C ALA A 99 1.61 -6.28 -5.59
N PHE A 100 0.85 -5.25 -5.25
CA PHE A 100 0.54 -4.15 -6.13
C PHE A 100 0.33 -2.87 -5.35
N GLU A 101 1.07 -1.82 -5.70
CA GLU A 101 1.01 -0.53 -5.00
C GLU A 101 1.15 0.63 -5.99
N ARG A 102 0.54 1.77 -5.67
CA ARG A 102 0.69 3.02 -6.41
C ARG A 102 1.53 4.02 -5.62
N ALA A 103 2.37 4.77 -6.33
CA ALA A 103 3.20 5.84 -5.77
C ALA A 103 2.90 7.15 -6.51
N GLU A 104 2.08 8.00 -5.90
CA GLU A 104 1.81 9.34 -6.41
C GLU A 104 2.72 10.36 -5.72
N TYR A 105 3.51 11.08 -6.49
CA TYR A 105 4.42 12.12 -6.03
C TYR A 105 4.04 13.46 -6.67
N ARG A 106 3.82 14.47 -5.83
CA ARG A 106 3.68 15.86 -6.21
C ARG A 106 4.79 16.65 -5.54
N SER A 107 5.50 17.50 -6.29
CA SER A 107 6.51 18.37 -5.68
C SER A 107 5.86 19.36 -4.71
N PRO A 108 6.58 19.82 -3.67
CA PRO A 108 6.07 20.86 -2.75
C PRO A 108 5.63 22.15 -3.47
N THR A 109 6.29 22.49 -4.58
CA THR A 109 6.00 23.63 -5.45
C THR A 109 4.87 23.36 -6.44
N GLY A 110 4.38 22.12 -6.56
CA GLY A 110 3.31 21.72 -7.47
C GLY A 110 3.67 21.72 -8.96
N ASP A 111 4.91 22.07 -9.33
CA ASP A 111 5.43 22.11 -10.71
C ASP A 111 5.64 20.71 -11.33
N PHE A 112 5.74 19.69 -10.49
CA PHE A 112 6.01 18.32 -10.92
C PHE A 112 5.00 17.36 -10.29
N TRP A 113 4.47 16.47 -11.13
CA TRP A 113 3.60 15.38 -10.73
C TRP A 113 4.02 14.10 -11.44
N ARG A 114 3.99 12.99 -10.70
CA ARG A 114 4.20 11.63 -11.22
C ARG A 114 3.30 10.67 -10.46
N MET A 115 2.70 9.73 -11.18
CA MET A 115 2.16 8.52 -10.57
C MET A 115 2.84 7.30 -11.18
N ASN A 116 3.39 6.44 -10.31
CA ASN A 116 3.90 5.12 -10.68
C ASN A 116 2.98 4.03 -10.12
N ALA A 117 2.89 2.91 -10.82
CA ALA A 117 2.33 1.67 -10.34
C ALA A 117 3.43 0.61 -10.26
N TYR A 118 3.48 -0.13 -9.17
CA TYR A 118 4.46 -1.18 -8.90
C TYR A 118 3.77 -2.50 -8.70
N GLY A 119 4.14 -3.51 -9.50
CA GLY A 119 3.63 -4.87 -9.36
C GLY A 119 4.77 -5.84 -9.14
N LEU A 120 4.72 -6.61 -8.04
CA LEU A 120 5.62 -7.73 -7.82
C LEU A 120 4.96 -9.00 -8.35
N ARG A 121 5.62 -9.65 -9.31
CA ARG A 121 5.19 -10.96 -9.83
C ARG A 121 5.76 -12.09 -8.98
N ASN A 122 5.06 -13.21 -8.93
CA ASN A 122 5.41 -14.41 -8.15
C ASN A 122 6.78 -15.02 -8.54
N ASP A 123 7.30 -14.73 -9.74
CA ASP A 123 8.65 -15.08 -10.18
C ASP A 123 9.74 -14.11 -9.69
N GLY A 124 9.39 -13.12 -8.86
CA GLY A 124 10.32 -12.14 -8.33
C GLY A 124 10.67 -11.01 -9.30
N THR A 125 9.94 -10.85 -10.40
CA THR A 125 10.09 -9.69 -11.29
C THR A 125 9.26 -8.53 -10.77
N LEU A 126 9.93 -7.42 -10.45
CA LEU A 126 9.28 -6.16 -10.09
C LEU A 126 9.04 -5.32 -11.35
N PHE A 127 7.79 -4.95 -11.59
CA PHE A 127 7.39 -4.08 -12.68
C PHE A 127 7.10 -2.68 -12.17
N ARG A 128 7.42 -1.68 -12.99
CA ARG A 128 6.99 -0.29 -12.81
C ARG A 128 6.30 0.20 -14.07
N TRP A 129 5.14 0.80 -13.92
CA TRP A 129 4.49 1.60 -14.95
C TRP A 129 4.38 3.05 -14.48
N THR A 130 4.40 3.99 -15.42
CA THR A 130 4.17 5.41 -15.14
C THR A 130 2.88 5.84 -15.82
N PHE A 131 2.06 6.59 -15.10
CA PHE A 131 0.86 7.20 -15.67
C PHE A 131 1.22 8.54 -16.27
N ASP A 132 0.78 8.78 -17.50
CA ASP A 132 0.75 10.14 -18.01
C ASP A 132 -0.45 10.92 -17.45
N ARG A 133 -0.51 12.23 -17.74
CA ARG A 133 -1.58 13.11 -17.25
C ARG A 133 -2.97 12.77 -17.81
N THR A 134 -3.05 11.89 -18.83
CA THR A 134 -4.31 11.39 -19.38
C THR A 134 -4.79 10.11 -18.69
N GLY A 135 -3.99 9.59 -17.74
CA GLY A 135 -4.28 8.34 -17.04
C GLY A 135 -3.83 7.09 -17.79
N ALA A 136 -3.15 7.23 -18.94
CA ALA A 136 -2.68 6.09 -19.70
C ALA A 136 -1.42 5.49 -19.08
N TRP A 137 -1.35 4.16 -19.09
CA TRP A 137 -0.22 3.38 -18.59
C TRP A 137 0.91 3.39 -19.61
N ARG A 138 2.07 3.95 -19.24
CA ARG A 138 3.24 4.13 -20.10
C ARG A 138 4.51 3.60 -19.42
N SER A 139 5.60 3.59 -20.19
CA SER A 139 6.97 3.47 -19.68
C SER A 139 7.19 2.24 -18.79
N LYS A 140 6.63 1.10 -19.22
CA LYS A 140 6.79 -0.18 -18.51
C LYS A 140 8.29 -0.53 -18.42
N ALA A 141 8.77 -0.67 -17.20
CA ALA A 141 10.09 -1.20 -16.88
C ALA A 141 9.94 -2.40 -15.96
N SER A 142 10.97 -3.25 -15.92
CA SER A 142 10.99 -4.41 -15.05
C SER A 142 12.40 -4.75 -14.58
N TYR A 143 12.50 -5.31 -13.38
CA TYR A 143 13.75 -5.78 -12.81
C TYR A 143 13.54 -7.12 -12.07
N PRO A 144 14.21 -8.22 -12.47
CA PRO A 144 14.14 -9.50 -11.77
C PRO A 144 14.98 -9.49 -10.47
N GLY A 145 14.88 -10.55 -9.67
CA GLY A 145 15.75 -10.76 -8.48
C GLY A 145 15.07 -10.60 -7.13
N PHE A 146 13.75 -10.49 -7.10
CA PHE A 146 12.95 -10.36 -5.86
C PHE A 146 12.15 -11.62 -5.52
N THR A 147 12.61 -12.81 -5.93
CA THR A 147 11.92 -14.10 -5.71
C THR A 147 11.68 -14.39 -4.22
N GLY A 148 12.60 -13.90 -3.37
CA GLY A 148 12.49 -14.05 -1.92
C GLY A 148 11.52 -13.09 -1.24
N VAL A 149 11.02 -12.05 -1.92
CA VAL A 149 10.13 -11.05 -1.31
C VAL A 149 8.75 -11.65 -1.05
N LYS A 150 8.24 -11.45 0.17
CA LYS A 150 6.93 -11.91 0.62
C LYS A 150 5.87 -10.81 0.49
N SER A 151 6.15 -9.63 1.03
CA SER A 151 5.31 -8.44 0.93
C SER A 151 6.18 -7.17 0.88
N MET A 152 5.58 -6.05 0.48
CA MET A 152 6.26 -4.77 0.37
C MET A 152 5.33 -3.60 0.74
N ALA A 153 5.89 -2.55 1.34
CA ALA A 153 5.18 -1.33 1.73
C ALA A 153 5.96 -0.11 1.24
N LEU A 154 5.30 0.83 0.56
CA LEU A 154 5.91 2.07 0.09
C LEU A 154 6.21 2.99 1.28
N ILE A 155 7.47 3.41 1.44
CA ILE A 155 7.91 4.23 2.58
C ILE A 155 8.48 5.59 2.20
N SER A 156 8.93 5.78 0.96
CA SER A 156 9.45 7.05 0.46
C SER A 156 9.05 7.26 -0.99
N LYS A 157 8.72 8.50 -1.34
CA LYS A 157 8.42 8.93 -2.71
C LYS A 157 9.09 10.27 -2.96
N THR A 158 9.96 10.35 -3.97
CA THR A 158 10.63 11.60 -4.36
C THR A 158 10.53 11.82 -5.86
N ARG A 159 11.06 12.95 -6.35
CA ARG A 159 11.12 13.22 -7.80
C ARG A 159 11.92 12.15 -8.57
N THR A 160 12.96 11.59 -7.97
CA THR A 160 13.94 10.74 -8.65
C THR A 160 13.90 9.27 -8.24
N TYR A 161 13.20 8.93 -7.16
CA TYR A 161 13.06 7.54 -6.71
C TYR A 161 11.78 7.31 -5.90
N ASP A 162 11.42 6.04 -5.76
CA ASP A 162 10.44 5.54 -4.80
C ASP A 162 11.10 4.41 -4.00
N THR A 163 10.80 4.28 -2.71
CA THR A 163 11.42 3.28 -1.83
C THR A 163 10.38 2.45 -1.12
N PHE A 164 10.57 1.13 -1.15
CA PHE A 164 9.78 0.17 -0.40
C PHE A 164 10.56 -0.42 0.77
N LEU A 165 9.89 -0.71 1.89
CA LEU A 165 10.32 -1.76 2.80
C LEU A 165 9.75 -3.10 2.32
N ALA A 166 10.56 -4.14 2.28
CA ALA A 166 10.17 -5.46 1.81
C ALA A 166 10.70 -6.54 2.75
N ASN A 167 9.80 -7.43 3.20
CA ASN A 167 10.19 -8.60 3.97
C ASN A 167 10.42 -9.80 3.05
N SER A 168 11.35 -10.67 3.44
CA SER A 168 11.59 -11.92 2.72
C SER A 168 10.93 -13.11 3.39
N ARG A 169 10.74 -14.19 2.61
CA ARG A 169 10.29 -15.50 3.12
C ARG A 169 11.27 -16.10 4.14
N SER A 170 12.55 -15.73 4.05
CA SER A 170 13.59 -16.10 5.01
C SER A 170 13.63 -15.22 6.27
N GLY A 171 12.82 -14.16 6.32
CA GLY A 171 12.61 -13.34 7.51
C GLY A 171 13.41 -12.04 7.59
N ALA A 172 14.21 -11.72 6.58
CA ALA A 172 14.91 -10.45 6.54
C ALA A 172 13.97 -9.30 6.10
N LEU A 173 14.35 -8.08 6.46
CA LEU A 173 13.71 -6.83 6.03
C LEU A 173 14.75 -6.00 5.25
N TYR A 174 14.34 -5.45 4.11
CA TYR A 174 15.19 -4.65 3.23
C TYR A 174 14.50 -3.35 2.83
N THR A 175 15.27 -2.33 2.46
CA THR A 175 14.79 -1.30 1.55
C THR A 175 15.02 -1.73 0.11
N ILE A 176 14.08 -1.36 -0.78
CA ILE A 176 14.23 -1.45 -2.23
C ILE A 176 14.06 -0.03 -2.77
N HIS A 177 15.18 0.63 -3.04
CA HIS A 177 15.23 1.97 -3.60
C HIS A 177 15.17 1.90 -5.12
N ILE A 178 14.13 2.45 -5.73
CA ILE A 178 13.86 2.29 -7.17
C ILE A 178 13.97 3.65 -7.85
N PRO A 179 14.95 3.88 -8.73
CA PRO A 179 15.02 5.12 -9.49
C PRO A 179 13.78 5.25 -10.38
N THR A 180 13.31 6.48 -10.64
CA THR A 180 12.13 6.74 -11.48
C THR A 180 12.45 6.84 -12.97
N THR A 181 13.74 6.92 -13.30
CA THR A 181 14.24 6.97 -14.67
C THR A 181 14.43 5.57 -15.26
N SER A 182 14.88 5.51 -16.51
CA SER A 182 15.39 4.31 -17.15
C SER A 182 16.93 4.39 -17.20
N PRO A 183 17.67 3.29 -16.92
CA PRO A 183 17.17 1.98 -16.53
C PRO A 183 16.59 1.95 -15.11
N MET A 184 15.54 1.15 -14.91
CA MET A 184 15.03 0.84 -13.58
C MET A 184 15.99 -0.17 -12.92
N LYS A 185 17.03 0.32 -12.25
CA LYS A 185 17.99 -0.50 -11.50
C LYS A 185 17.84 -0.24 -10.00
N PRO A 186 17.09 -1.07 -9.26
CA PRO A 186 16.92 -0.89 -7.83
C PRO A 186 18.22 -1.08 -7.03
N VAL A 187 18.32 -0.40 -5.89
CA VAL A 187 19.36 -0.60 -4.88
C VAL A 187 18.70 -1.20 -3.63
N VAL A 188 19.21 -2.32 -3.17
CA VAL A 188 18.67 -3.05 -2.02
C VAL A 188 19.60 -2.90 -0.83
N LYS A 189 19.08 -2.54 0.35
CA LYS A 189 19.85 -2.49 1.59
C LYS A 189 19.17 -3.32 2.67
N LEU A 190 19.95 -4.13 3.38
CA LEU A 190 19.47 -4.91 4.52
C LEU A 190 19.17 -4.00 5.71
N VAL A 191 17.97 -4.11 6.26
CA VAL A 191 17.49 -3.36 7.43
C VAL A 191 17.46 -4.24 8.69
N ARG A 192 16.96 -5.47 8.57
CA ARG A 192 16.98 -6.49 9.63
C ARG A 192 17.21 -7.87 9.03
N ARG A 193 17.90 -8.74 9.79
CA ARG A 193 18.31 -10.08 9.32
C ARG A 193 17.22 -11.13 9.41
N SER A 194 16.30 -11.00 10.36
CA SER A 194 15.33 -12.04 10.70
C SER A 194 14.08 -11.42 11.37
N THR A 195 13.09 -12.27 11.63
CA THR A 195 11.81 -12.03 12.34
C THR A 195 10.71 -11.32 11.56
N TRP A 196 10.87 -11.10 10.25
CA TRP A 196 9.87 -10.42 9.42
C TRP A 196 9.08 -11.37 8.53
N GLN A 197 9.35 -12.68 8.55
CA GLN A 197 8.73 -13.66 7.64
C GLN A 197 7.24 -13.85 7.87
N GLY A 198 6.71 -13.51 9.06
CA GLY A 198 5.31 -13.73 9.42
C GLY A 198 4.32 -12.79 8.74
N PHE A 199 4.78 -11.71 8.09
CA PHE A 199 3.85 -10.72 7.53
C PHE A 199 3.57 -10.97 6.03
N GLU A 200 2.33 -11.31 5.69
CA GLU A 200 1.82 -11.37 4.32
C GLU A 200 1.42 -9.98 3.80
N THR A 201 1.13 -9.05 4.69
CA THR A 201 0.81 -7.66 4.32
C THR A 201 1.59 -6.70 5.19
N MET A 202 2.19 -5.69 4.56
CA MET A 202 2.82 -4.56 5.26
C MET A 202 2.23 -3.26 4.74
N LEU A 203 1.84 -2.38 5.65
CA LEU A 203 1.28 -1.06 5.34
C LEU A 203 2.09 0.01 6.04
N ALA A 204 2.41 1.08 5.31
CA ALA A 204 3.23 2.17 5.81
C ALA A 204 2.46 3.48 5.80
N GLN A 205 2.65 4.29 6.84
CA GLN A 205 2.13 5.65 6.98
C GLN A 205 3.25 6.56 7.50
N PRO A 206 3.23 7.87 7.21
CA PRO A 206 4.22 8.78 7.74
C PRO A 206 4.22 8.80 9.27
N CYS A 207 5.42 8.94 9.84
CA CYS A 207 5.64 9.02 11.29
C CYS A 207 6.74 10.04 11.59
N GLY A 208 6.35 11.21 12.09
CA GLY A 208 7.29 12.32 12.28
C GLY A 208 7.88 12.81 10.96
N ARG A 209 9.08 13.40 11.01
CA ARG A 209 9.69 14.08 9.85
C ARG A 209 10.22 13.12 8.78
N ASN A 210 10.92 12.06 9.20
CA ASN A 210 11.62 11.11 8.31
C ASN A 210 11.33 9.64 8.68
N GLY A 211 10.26 9.38 9.43
CA GLY A 211 9.94 8.04 9.94
C GLY A 211 8.74 7.44 9.25
N THR A 212 8.58 6.14 9.44
CA THR A 212 7.45 5.34 8.97
C THR A 212 6.80 4.64 10.15
N LEU A 213 5.48 4.69 10.22
CA LEU A 213 4.69 3.79 11.03
C LEU A 213 4.31 2.60 10.16
N LEU A 214 4.84 1.43 10.50
CA LEU A 214 4.69 0.20 9.75
C LEU A 214 3.76 -0.76 10.49
N LEU A 215 2.70 -1.19 9.83
CA LEU A 215 1.82 -2.25 10.30
C LEU A 215 2.15 -3.53 9.50
N GLY A 216 2.65 -4.56 10.18
CA GLY A 216 2.80 -5.90 9.63
C GLY A 216 1.59 -6.75 10.03
N ILE A 217 0.93 -7.38 9.07
CA ILE A 217 -0.23 -8.25 9.28
C ILE A 217 0.19 -9.68 8.91
N ASP A 218 0.07 -10.55 9.90
CA ASP A 218 0.19 -12.00 9.76
C ASP A 218 -1.22 -12.54 9.47
N LYS A 219 -1.42 -12.99 8.24
CA LYS A 219 -2.69 -13.49 7.70
C LYS A 219 -3.00 -14.91 8.15
N ASP A 220 -1.99 -15.68 8.54
CA ASP A 220 -2.17 -17.04 9.05
C ASP A 220 -2.78 -17.01 10.47
N THR A 221 -2.28 -16.10 11.31
CA THR A 221 -2.77 -15.90 12.69
C THR A 221 -3.79 -14.79 12.84
N LYS A 222 -4.00 -14.01 11.76
CA LYS A 222 -4.89 -12.83 11.70
C LYS A 222 -4.50 -11.73 12.70
N ALA A 223 -3.23 -11.71 13.12
CA ALA A 223 -2.68 -10.73 14.04
C ALA A 223 -1.98 -9.60 13.29
N GLY A 224 -2.01 -8.39 13.84
CA GLY A 224 -1.24 -7.25 13.33
C GLY A 224 -0.30 -6.70 14.38
N TYR A 225 0.90 -6.29 13.96
CA TYR A 225 1.93 -5.73 14.82
C TYR A 225 2.40 -4.39 14.29
N LEU A 226 2.52 -3.42 15.19
CA LEU A 226 2.82 -2.05 14.84
C LEU A 226 4.26 -1.69 15.22
N TYR A 227 4.96 -1.00 14.31
CA TYR A 227 6.36 -0.62 14.46
C TYR A 227 6.56 0.84 14.10
N ALA A 228 7.26 1.59 14.94
CA ALA A 228 7.84 2.86 14.53
C ALA A 228 9.23 2.61 13.94
N VAL A 229 9.38 2.87 12.65
CA VAL A 229 10.60 2.73 11.88
C VAL A 229 11.17 4.13 11.65
N GLY A 230 12.42 4.35 12.03
CA GLY A 230 13.13 5.60 11.74
C GLY A 230 13.47 5.72 10.26
N HIS A 231 14.26 6.74 9.92
CA HIS A 231 14.82 6.87 8.58
C HIS A 231 15.64 5.63 8.22
N ALA A 232 15.33 5.03 7.07
CA ALA A 232 15.90 3.77 6.64
C ALA A 232 17.34 3.97 6.14
N ASN A 233 18.32 3.48 6.90
CA ASN A 233 19.75 3.61 6.61
C ASN A 233 20.47 2.26 6.77
N GLY A 234 19.84 1.20 6.28
CA GLY A 234 20.35 -0.17 6.38
C GLY A 234 20.25 -0.71 7.81
N LEU A 235 21.29 -1.40 8.28
CA LEU A 235 21.27 -2.03 9.62
C LEU A 235 21.16 -1.03 10.77
N ALA A 236 21.55 0.23 10.55
CA ALA A 236 21.43 1.30 11.54
C ALA A 236 19.98 1.81 11.72
N THR A 237 19.02 1.32 10.91
CA THR A 237 17.63 1.79 10.96
C THR A 237 17.07 1.47 12.33
N VAL A 238 16.56 2.46 13.05
CA VAL A 238 15.89 2.25 14.33
C VAL A 238 14.51 1.65 14.07
N ILE A 239 14.17 0.56 14.74
CA ILE A 239 12.83 -0.05 14.70
C ILE A 239 12.38 -0.30 16.12
N GLN A 240 11.28 0.34 16.51
CA GLN A 240 10.65 0.20 17.81
C GLN A 240 9.32 -0.53 17.65
N GLY A 241 9.21 -1.73 18.23
CA GLY A 241 7.93 -2.42 18.34
C GLY A 241 6.99 -1.64 19.26
N ARG A 242 5.75 -1.44 18.84
CA ARG A 242 4.68 -0.84 19.64
C ARG A 242 3.80 -1.89 20.28
N GLY A 243 3.75 -3.08 19.70
CA GLY A 243 2.99 -4.25 20.18
C GLY A 243 2.02 -4.76 19.14
N GLN A 244 1.24 -5.78 19.55
CA GLN A 244 0.12 -6.29 18.77
C GLN A 244 -1.04 -5.28 18.80
N VAL A 245 -1.69 -5.09 17.65
CA VAL A 245 -2.90 -4.26 17.54
C VAL A 245 -4.09 -5.05 18.11
N PRO A 246 -4.95 -4.46 18.96
CA PRO A 246 -6.02 -5.18 19.67
C PRO A 246 -7.26 -5.43 18.79
N ILE A 247 -7.05 -5.97 17.59
CA ILE A 247 -8.10 -6.35 16.61
C ILE A 247 -7.62 -7.58 15.83
N THR A 248 -8.58 -8.25 15.19
CA THR A 248 -8.30 -9.31 14.22
C THR A 248 -8.31 -8.76 12.79
N PHE A 249 -7.45 -9.29 11.93
CA PHE A 249 -7.30 -8.90 10.52
C PHE A 249 -7.88 -9.96 9.56
N ASP A 250 -9.16 -10.27 9.73
CA ASP A 250 -9.88 -11.32 8.98
C ASP A 250 -10.15 -10.97 7.52
N ASP A 251 -10.18 -9.68 7.19
CA ASP A 251 -10.49 -9.21 5.84
C ASP A 251 -9.48 -9.72 4.81
N PRO A 252 -9.91 -10.26 3.65
CA PRO A 252 -9.00 -10.83 2.65
C PRO A 252 -7.97 -9.82 2.12
N VAL A 253 -8.34 -8.55 2.04
CA VAL A 253 -7.46 -7.49 1.50
C VAL A 253 -7.39 -6.34 2.49
N ASN A 254 -6.18 -6.00 2.92
CA ASN A 254 -5.90 -4.76 3.65
C ASN A 254 -5.02 -3.86 2.79
N PHE A 255 -5.25 -2.56 2.88
CA PHE A 255 -4.49 -1.54 2.16
C PHE A 255 -4.36 -0.30 3.02
N ARG A 256 -3.47 0.58 2.58
CA ARG A 256 -3.30 1.88 3.19
C ARG A 256 -4.43 2.80 2.73
N TRP A 257 -5.10 3.42 3.70
CA TRP A 257 -6.05 4.50 3.44
C TRP A 257 -5.31 5.84 3.44
N ILE A 258 -5.49 6.63 2.40
CA ILE A 258 -4.90 7.96 2.25
C ILE A 258 -6.03 8.99 2.38
N PRO A 259 -6.18 9.63 3.56
CA PRO A 259 -7.11 10.74 3.72
C PRO A 259 -6.46 12.00 3.11
N ARG A 260 -7.06 12.57 2.06
CA ARG A 260 -6.58 13.78 1.32
C ARG A 260 -5.28 13.62 0.51
N TYR A 261 -5.01 14.63 -0.33
CA TYR A 261 -3.88 14.71 -1.27
C TYR A 261 -2.47 14.87 -0.64
N ASP A 262 -2.35 14.92 0.68
CA ASP A 262 -1.06 15.10 1.38
C ASP A 262 -0.45 13.76 1.84
N ASP A 263 -0.13 12.92 0.86
CA ASP A 263 0.54 11.63 1.07
C ASP A 263 2.08 11.77 1.06
N TRP A 264 2.63 12.46 2.05
CA TRP A 264 4.07 12.63 2.21
C TRP A 264 4.70 11.39 2.86
N LEU A 265 5.39 10.58 2.06
CA LEU A 265 6.19 9.45 2.53
C LEU A 265 7.67 9.79 2.41
N LEU A 266 8.39 9.80 3.54
CA LEU A 266 9.77 10.29 3.69
C LEU A 266 10.64 9.33 4.53
N GLY A 267 10.35 8.03 4.47
CA GLY A 267 10.96 6.99 5.31
C GLY A 267 12.37 6.56 4.91
N GLU A 268 12.85 6.96 3.73
CA GLU A 268 14.25 6.86 3.26
C GLU A 268 14.62 8.20 2.64
#